data_AF-A0A0Q4Q786-F1
#
_entry.id   AF-A0A0Q4Q786-F1
#
_cell.length_a   1.000
_cell.length_b   1.000
_cell.length_c   1.000
_cell.angle_alpha   90.00
_cell.angle_beta   90.00
_cell.angle_gamma   90.00
#
_symmetry.space_group_name_H-M   'P 1'
#
loop_
_entity.id
_entity.type
_entity.pdbx_description
1 polymer ?
#
loop_
_entity_poly.entity_id
_entity_poly.type
_entity_poly.pdbx_seq_one_letter_code
_entity_poly.pdbx_strand_id
1 'polypeptide(L)'
;MKRLAALMALALAPGSASADDADKQCASWVKEILSGSADACSDLCPQAKQFDHYDYLAGLKAAFASEQGLENFLAYLDRSSIIGAGAEPHACSVLALLLHWGDQRFSGSLAKQSDMARKQAIGLLDYTGIDSFQSKFPKTYRLAPHE
;
A
#
# COMPACT_ATOMS: atom_id res chain seq x y z
N MET A 1 36.30 34.24 -33.94
CA MET A 1 34.99 34.06 -33.28
C MET A 1 34.93 32.64 -32.71
N LYS A 2 35.22 32.46 -31.41
CA LYS A 2 35.21 31.15 -30.73
C LYS A 2 33.86 30.96 -30.04
N ARG A 3 33.08 29.94 -30.43
CA ARG A 3 31.84 29.56 -29.74
C ARG A 3 32.18 28.53 -28.66
N LEU A 4 31.99 28.91 -27.40
CA LEU A 4 32.01 28.02 -26.25
C LEU A 4 30.66 27.28 -26.21
N ALA A 5 30.70 25.95 -26.36
CA ALA A 5 29.56 25.09 -26.08
C ALA A 5 29.60 24.71 -24.60
N ALA A 6 28.61 25.20 -23.83
CA ALA A 6 28.39 24.79 -22.46
C ALA A 6 27.62 23.45 -22.46
N LEU A 7 28.28 22.37 -22.03
CA LEU A 7 27.60 21.14 -21.64
C LEU A 7 26.94 21.36 -20.27
N MET A 8 25.60 21.46 -20.26
CA MET A 8 24.82 21.26 -19.04
C MET A 8 24.69 19.75 -18.81
N ALA A 9 25.47 19.22 -17.87
CA ALA A 9 25.21 17.91 -17.30
C ALA A 9 24.03 18.04 -16.32
N LEU A 10 22.86 17.58 -16.73
CA LEU A 10 21.70 17.43 -15.85
C LEU A 10 21.96 16.19 -14.98
N ALA A 11 22.49 16.38 -13.78
CA ALA A 11 22.59 15.34 -12.78
C ALA A 11 21.17 15.06 -12.25
N LEU A 12 20.53 14.01 -12.76
CA LEU A 12 19.36 13.40 -12.12
C LEU A 12 19.84 12.73 -10.83
N ALA A 13 19.75 13.45 -9.72
CA ALA A 13 19.89 12.84 -8.40
C ALA A 13 18.69 11.91 -8.17
N PRO A 14 18.89 10.64 -7.78
CA PRO A 14 17.79 9.82 -7.30
C PRO A 14 17.28 10.45 -6.00
N GLY A 15 16.07 11.03 -6.07
CA GLY A 15 15.38 11.54 -4.89
C GLY A 15 15.12 10.37 -3.95
N SER A 16 15.88 10.31 -2.87
CA SER A 16 15.60 9.40 -1.76
C SER A 16 14.38 10.01 -1.05
N ALA A 17 13.18 9.56 -1.41
CA ALA A 17 11.97 9.93 -0.67
C ALA A 17 12.19 9.50 0.78
N SER A 18 12.09 10.45 1.72
CA SER A 18 12.20 10.13 3.14
C SER A 18 10.95 9.35 3.57
N ALA A 19 10.99 8.55 4.62
CA ALA A 19 9.82 7.77 5.02
C ALA A 19 8.64 8.61 5.53
N ASP A 20 8.88 9.86 5.96
CA ASP A 20 7.82 10.86 6.20
C ASP A 20 7.05 11.21 4.92
N ASP A 21 7.62 10.89 3.75
CA ASP A 21 6.99 11.03 2.46
C ASP A 21 6.12 9.81 2.12
N ALA A 22 6.46 8.60 2.59
CA ALA A 22 5.67 7.39 2.36
C ALA A 22 4.28 7.47 3.00
N ASP A 23 4.19 7.91 4.26
CA ASP A 23 2.91 8.10 4.96
C ASP A 23 2.02 9.13 4.22
N LYS A 24 2.61 10.25 3.78
CA LYS A 24 1.90 11.32 3.05
C LYS A 24 1.50 10.88 1.64
N GLN A 25 2.38 10.18 0.93
CA GLN A 25 2.13 9.65 -0.40
C GLN A 25 0.99 8.64 -0.36
N CYS A 26 1.08 7.65 0.54
CA CYS A 26 0.03 6.65 0.69
C CYS A 26 -1.31 7.26 1.13
N ALA A 27 -1.30 8.29 1.99
CA ALA A 27 -2.50 9.02 2.34
C ALA A 27 -3.13 9.74 1.13
N SER A 28 -2.32 10.33 0.23
CA SER A 28 -2.81 10.97 -1.00
C SER A 28 -3.45 9.94 -1.93
N TRP A 29 -2.74 8.86 -2.23
CA TRP A 29 -3.22 7.80 -3.11
C TRP A 29 -4.55 7.21 -2.62
N VAL A 30 -4.65 6.89 -1.34
CA VAL A 30 -5.87 6.31 -0.78
C VAL A 30 -7.03 7.30 -0.80
N LYS A 31 -6.77 8.59 -0.53
CA LYS A 31 -7.79 9.63 -0.68
C LYS A 31 -8.30 9.70 -2.13
N GLU A 32 -7.41 9.65 -3.11
CA GLU A 32 -7.75 9.68 -4.52
C GLU A 32 -8.54 8.43 -4.94
N ILE A 33 -8.13 7.23 -4.53
CA ILE A 33 -8.86 5.97 -4.75
C ILE A 33 -10.26 6.09 -4.17
N LEU A 34 -10.39 6.45 -2.89
CA LEU A 34 -11.69 6.53 -2.20
C LEU A 34 -12.61 7.59 -2.81
N SER A 35 -12.05 8.68 -3.33
CA SER A 35 -12.80 9.71 -4.07
C SER A 35 -13.33 9.24 -5.42
N GLY A 36 -12.85 8.08 -5.91
CA GLY A 36 -13.18 7.53 -7.22
C GLY A 36 -12.44 8.20 -8.38
N SER A 37 -11.30 8.83 -8.10
CA SER A 37 -10.42 9.37 -9.14
C SER A 37 -9.88 8.23 -10.00
N ALA A 38 -10.04 8.34 -11.33
CA ALA A 38 -9.65 7.30 -12.27
C ALA A 38 -8.14 7.04 -12.26
N ASP A 39 -7.32 8.05 -11.99
CA ASP A 39 -5.86 7.96 -12.09
C ASP A 39 -5.25 7.11 -10.97
N ALA A 40 -5.69 7.28 -9.71
CA ALA A 40 -5.17 6.53 -8.58
C ALA A 40 -5.60 5.06 -8.55
N CYS A 41 -6.67 4.71 -9.28
CA CYS A 41 -7.10 3.34 -9.48
C CYS A 41 -6.85 2.81 -10.90
N SER A 42 -6.15 3.56 -11.75
CA SER A 42 -6.04 3.31 -13.20
C SER A 42 -5.46 1.93 -13.53
N ASP A 43 -4.47 1.48 -12.75
CA ASP A 43 -3.87 0.15 -12.91
C ASP A 43 -4.39 -0.86 -11.88
N LEU A 44 -4.62 -0.43 -10.64
CA LEU A 44 -5.02 -1.30 -9.53
C LEU A 44 -6.44 -1.87 -9.68
N CYS A 45 -7.42 -1.00 -9.91
CA CYS A 45 -8.82 -1.42 -9.97
C CYS A 45 -9.09 -2.36 -11.16
N PRO A 46 -8.60 -2.10 -12.38
CA PRO A 46 -8.76 -3.03 -13.49
C PRO A 46 -8.09 -4.38 -13.26
N GLN A 47 -6.87 -4.42 -12.70
CA GLN A 47 -6.20 -5.67 -12.38
C GLN A 47 -7.00 -6.51 -11.38
N ALA A 48 -7.41 -5.91 -10.25
CA ALA A 48 -8.22 -6.59 -9.24
C ALA A 48 -9.52 -7.13 -9.83
N LYS A 49 -10.17 -6.35 -10.70
CA LYS A 49 -11.42 -6.75 -11.33
C LYS A 49 -11.23 -7.86 -12.35
N GLN A 50 -10.19 -7.77 -13.18
CA GLN A 50 -9.98 -8.70 -14.29
C GLN A 50 -9.40 -10.03 -13.84
N PHE A 51 -8.42 -10.00 -12.93
CA PHE A 51 -7.65 -11.18 -12.54
C PHE A 51 -8.17 -11.80 -11.25
N ASP A 52 -8.59 -10.97 -10.28
CA ASP A 52 -9.06 -11.48 -8.98
C ASP A 52 -10.58 -11.49 -8.82
N HIS A 53 -11.31 -10.97 -9.82
CA HIS A 53 -12.76 -10.76 -9.78
C HIS A 53 -13.21 -9.97 -8.54
N TYR A 54 -12.41 -8.99 -8.12
CA TYR A 54 -12.63 -8.19 -6.93
C TYR A 54 -12.93 -6.73 -7.26
N ASP A 55 -13.99 -6.17 -6.67
CA ASP A 55 -14.25 -4.73 -6.72
C ASP A 55 -13.40 -4.04 -5.66
N TYR A 56 -12.20 -3.63 -6.07
CA TYR A 56 -11.19 -3.07 -5.17
C TYR A 56 -11.67 -1.80 -4.45
N LEU A 57 -12.32 -0.89 -5.18
CA LEU A 57 -12.81 0.36 -4.61
C LEU A 57 -13.89 0.12 -3.56
N ALA A 58 -14.87 -0.74 -3.88
CA ALA A 58 -15.93 -1.09 -2.93
C ALA A 58 -15.35 -1.82 -1.70
N GLY A 59 -14.42 -2.74 -1.92
CA GLY A 59 -13.71 -3.47 -0.87
C GLY A 59 -12.95 -2.55 0.08
N LEU A 60 -12.16 -1.62 -0.46
CA LEU A 60 -11.40 -0.65 0.33
C LEU A 60 -12.33 0.30 1.09
N LYS A 61 -13.40 0.80 0.46
CA LYS A 61 -14.43 1.62 1.14
C LYS A 61 -15.04 0.87 2.33
N ALA A 62 -15.39 -0.40 2.15
CA ALA A 62 -15.93 -1.22 3.24
C ALA A 62 -14.91 -1.41 4.37
N ALA A 63 -13.63 -1.57 4.03
CA ALA A 63 -12.55 -1.74 4.99
C ALA A 63 -12.29 -0.53 5.88
N PHE A 64 -12.49 0.69 5.38
CA PHE A 64 -12.48 1.90 6.20
C PHE A 64 -13.76 2.08 7.03
N ALA A 65 -14.88 1.51 6.59
CA ALA A 65 -16.17 1.71 7.25
C ALA A 65 -16.42 0.77 8.44
N SER A 66 -15.81 -0.41 8.46
CA SER A 66 -16.10 -1.43 9.48
C SER A 66 -14.99 -2.48 9.65
N GLU A 67 -14.90 -3.08 10.84
CA GLU A 67 -13.96 -4.19 11.10
C GLU A 67 -14.25 -5.42 10.23
N GLN A 68 -15.52 -5.71 9.94
CA GLN A 68 -15.87 -6.80 9.02
C GLN A 68 -15.39 -6.51 7.59
N GLY A 69 -15.51 -5.26 7.14
CA GLY A 69 -14.96 -4.83 5.87
C GLY A 69 -13.43 -4.96 5.83
N LEU A 70 -12.76 -4.62 6.93
CA LEU A 70 -11.31 -4.77 7.06
C LEU A 70 -10.91 -6.24 6.93
N GLU A 71 -11.58 -7.13 7.66
CA GLU A 71 -11.34 -8.58 7.58
C GLU A 71 -11.55 -9.11 6.16
N ASN A 72 -12.60 -8.69 5.47
CA ASN A 72 -12.87 -9.10 4.09
C ASN A 72 -11.78 -8.61 3.12
N PHE A 73 -11.28 -7.39 3.32
CA PHE A 73 -10.19 -6.85 2.50
C PHE A 73 -8.86 -7.56 2.79
N LEU A 74 -8.54 -7.85 4.04
CA LEU A 74 -7.33 -8.61 4.40
C LEU A 74 -7.40 -10.06 3.90
N ALA A 75 -8.58 -10.69 3.94
CA ALA A 75 -8.78 -12.02 3.36
C ALA A 75 -8.55 -12.05 1.85
N TYR A 76 -8.87 -10.95 1.14
CA TYR A 76 -8.61 -10.85 -0.30
C TYR A 76 -7.11 -10.93 -0.63
N LEU A 77 -6.22 -10.46 0.25
CA LEU A 77 -4.77 -10.49 0.03
C LEU A 77 -4.23 -11.92 -0.18
N ASP A 78 -4.91 -12.94 0.34
CA ASP A 78 -4.56 -14.35 0.13
C ASP A 78 -4.47 -14.75 -1.35
N ARG A 79 -5.29 -14.10 -2.19
CA ARG A 79 -5.43 -14.41 -3.60
C ARG A 79 -5.16 -13.22 -4.52
N SER A 80 -4.69 -12.10 -3.98
CA SER A 80 -4.41 -10.89 -4.75
C SER A 80 -3.32 -11.17 -5.78
N SER A 81 -3.58 -10.89 -7.05
CA SER A 81 -2.61 -11.02 -8.13
C SER A 81 -2.01 -9.67 -8.55
N ILE A 82 -2.16 -8.63 -7.71
CA ILE A 82 -1.73 -7.28 -8.04
C ILE A 82 -0.21 -7.18 -8.10
N ILE A 83 0.30 -6.73 -9.25
CA ILE A 83 1.74 -6.58 -9.50
C ILE A 83 2.02 -5.32 -10.33
N GLY A 84 3.31 -5.00 -10.51
CA GLY A 84 3.75 -3.88 -11.37
C GLY A 84 3.21 -2.54 -10.89
N ALA A 85 2.64 -1.75 -11.80
CA ALA A 85 2.13 -0.40 -11.50
C ALA A 85 1.01 -0.37 -10.44
N GLY A 86 0.30 -1.49 -10.24
CA GLY A 86 -0.72 -1.61 -9.19
C GLY A 86 -0.16 -1.93 -7.80
N ALA A 87 1.11 -2.34 -7.68
CA ALA A 87 1.66 -2.82 -6.41
C ALA A 87 1.81 -1.69 -5.38
N GLU A 88 2.27 -0.51 -5.79
CA GLU A 88 2.44 0.64 -4.91
C GLU A 88 1.10 1.15 -4.32
N PRO A 89 0.04 1.43 -5.10
CA PRO A 89 -1.24 1.77 -4.51
C PRO A 89 -1.85 0.66 -3.66
N HIS A 90 -1.58 -0.60 -3.99
CA HIS A 90 -2.04 -1.73 -3.19
C HIS A 90 -1.38 -1.72 -1.81
N ALA A 91 -0.06 -1.55 -1.76
CA ALA A 91 0.71 -1.44 -0.54
C ALA A 91 0.28 -0.23 0.30
N CYS A 92 0.10 0.93 -0.34
CA CYS A 92 -0.41 2.13 0.31
C CYS A 92 -1.83 1.97 0.88
N SER A 93 -2.68 1.16 0.25
CA SER A 93 -4.01 0.84 0.79
C SER A 93 -3.91 0.09 2.12
N VAL A 94 -2.99 -0.89 2.20
CA VAL A 94 -2.76 -1.67 3.44
C VAL A 94 -2.19 -0.78 4.54
N LEU A 95 -1.19 0.05 4.22
CA LEU A 95 -0.64 1.02 5.18
C LEU A 95 -1.70 1.99 5.69
N ALA A 96 -2.53 2.56 4.81
CA ALA A 96 -3.58 3.48 5.24
C ALA A 96 -4.63 2.81 6.15
N LEU A 97 -4.95 1.54 5.91
CA LEU A 97 -5.82 0.77 6.81
C LEU A 97 -5.14 0.52 8.17
N LEU A 98 -3.85 0.20 8.20
CA LEU A 98 -3.08 0.08 9.45
C LEU A 98 -3.06 1.40 10.23
N LEU A 99 -2.83 2.52 9.55
CA LEU A 99 -2.85 3.86 10.16
C LEU A 99 -4.24 4.22 10.69
N HIS A 100 -5.30 3.90 9.96
CA HIS A 100 -6.68 4.19 10.34
C HIS A 100 -7.15 3.38 11.54
N TRP A 101 -6.95 2.06 11.52
CA TRP A 101 -7.40 1.16 12.58
C TRP A 101 -6.44 1.08 13.77
N GLY A 102 -5.17 1.43 13.56
CA GLY A 102 -4.08 1.30 14.51
C GLY A 102 -3.61 -0.14 14.69
N ASP A 103 -2.42 -0.28 15.29
CA ASP A 103 -1.72 -1.56 15.44
C ASP A 103 -2.58 -2.67 16.07
N GLN A 104 -3.29 -2.35 17.16
CA GLN A 104 -4.05 -3.35 17.92
C GLN A 104 -5.23 -3.93 17.13
N ARG A 105 -6.04 -3.10 16.47
CA ARG A 105 -7.24 -3.57 15.78
C ARG A 105 -6.87 -4.22 14.46
N PHE A 106 -5.97 -3.59 13.71
CA PHE A 106 -5.48 -4.13 12.44
C PHE A 106 -4.83 -5.51 12.64
N SER A 107 -3.89 -5.65 13.59
CA SER A 107 -3.28 -6.95 13.89
C SER A 107 -4.29 -7.99 14.38
N GLY A 108 -5.31 -7.58 15.13
CA GLY A 108 -6.40 -8.45 15.57
C GLY A 108 -7.20 -9.03 14.40
N SER A 109 -7.54 -8.22 13.40
CA SER A 109 -8.22 -8.68 12.17
C SER A 109 -7.29 -9.49 11.26
N LEU A 110 -6.02 -9.10 11.15
CA LEU A 110 -5.02 -9.80 10.32
C LEU A 110 -4.64 -11.17 10.89
N ALA A 111 -4.56 -11.32 12.21
CA ALA A 111 -4.24 -12.59 12.87
C ALA A 111 -5.29 -13.69 12.60
N LYS A 112 -6.53 -13.31 12.26
CA LYS A 112 -7.61 -14.25 11.90
C LYS A 112 -7.48 -14.81 10.49
N GLN A 113 -6.65 -14.18 9.64
CA GLN A 113 -6.52 -14.56 8.23
C GLN A 113 -5.56 -15.74 8.04
N SER A 114 -5.51 -16.27 6.82
CA SER A 114 -4.56 -17.32 6.43
C SER A 114 -3.10 -16.87 6.60
N ASP A 115 -2.18 -17.84 6.66
CA ASP A 115 -0.75 -17.54 6.73
C ASP A 115 -0.24 -16.74 5.51
N MET A 116 -0.78 -17.06 4.33
CA MET A 116 -0.44 -16.36 3.10
C MET A 116 -0.97 -14.92 3.12
N ALA A 117 -2.21 -14.66 3.53
CA ALA A 117 -2.73 -13.30 3.67
C ALA A 117 -1.89 -12.45 4.64
N ARG A 118 -1.44 -13.04 5.76
CA ARG A 118 -0.54 -12.35 6.70
C ARG A 118 0.79 -12.00 6.05
N LYS A 119 1.44 -12.94 5.37
CA LYS A 119 2.70 -12.70 4.64
C LYS A 119 2.55 -11.63 3.58
N GLN A 120 1.48 -11.67 2.79
CA GLN A 120 1.18 -10.65 1.77
C GLN A 120 0.99 -9.27 2.40
N ALA A 121 0.21 -9.17 3.48
CA ALA A 121 0.02 -7.90 4.18
C ALA A 121 1.34 -7.33 4.72
N ILE A 122 2.20 -8.17 5.33
CA ILE A 122 3.49 -7.73 5.87
C ILE A 122 4.47 -7.35 4.75
N GLY A 123 4.58 -8.14 3.69
CA GLY A 123 5.44 -7.80 2.53
C GLY A 123 5.02 -6.50 1.85
N LEU A 124 3.72 -6.22 1.76
CA LEU A 124 3.22 -4.92 1.27
C LEU A 124 3.60 -3.77 2.22
N LEU A 125 3.54 -3.97 3.54
CA LEU A 125 3.95 -2.95 4.50
C LEU A 125 5.47 -2.72 4.48
N ASP A 126 6.27 -3.78 4.38
CA ASP A 126 7.72 -3.68 4.20
C ASP A 126 8.06 -2.92 2.90
N TYR A 127 7.34 -3.20 1.81
CA TYR A 127 7.49 -2.50 0.53
C TYR A 127 7.24 -1.00 0.62
N THR A 128 6.29 -0.54 1.45
CA THR A 128 6.04 0.90 1.62
C THR A 128 7.20 1.65 2.31
N GLY A 129 8.15 0.95 2.92
CA GLY A 129 9.31 1.58 3.57
C GLY A 129 8.97 2.37 4.82
N ILE A 130 8.00 1.89 5.62
CA ILE A 130 7.58 2.56 6.86
C ILE A 130 8.77 2.66 7.82
N ASP A 131 9.14 3.90 8.15
CA ASP A 131 10.22 4.12 9.12
C ASP A 131 9.88 3.52 10.47
N SER A 132 10.80 2.70 10.97
CA SER A 132 10.70 2.04 12.28
C SER A 132 9.41 1.23 12.44
N PHE A 133 8.99 0.50 11.39
CA PHE A 133 7.79 -0.34 11.39
C PHE A 133 7.65 -1.18 12.66
N GLN A 134 8.72 -1.88 13.06
CA GLN A 134 8.75 -2.71 14.26
C GLN A 134 8.37 -1.94 15.54
N SER A 135 8.85 -0.70 15.71
CA SER A 135 8.57 0.06 16.94
C SER A 135 7.22 0.77 16.88
N LYS A 136 6.78 1.21 15.70
CA LYS A 136 5.49 1.90 15.52
C LYS A 136 4.30 0.93 15.59
N PHE A 137 4.43 -0.25 15.00
CA PHE A 137 3.37 -1.25 14.87
C PHE A 137 3.84 -2.65 15.30
N PRO A 138 4.30 -2.82 16.55
CA PRO A 138 4.95 -4.05 17.01
C PRO A 138 4.04 -5.29 16.99
N LYS A 139 2.72 -5.15 17.06
CA LYS A 139 1.81 -6.29 17.00
C LYS A 139 1.65 -6.76 15.56
N THR A 140 1.47 -5.83 14.63
CA THR A 140 1.37 -6.13 13.20
C THR A 140 2.67 -6.71 12.68
N TYR A 141 3.81 -6.09 12.99
CA TYR A 141 5.15 -6.56 12.60
C TYR A 141 5.34 -8.06 12.92
N ARG A 142 4.98 -8.51 14.13
CA ARG A 142 5.20 -9.90 14.55
C ARG A 142 4.32 -10.97 13.87
N LEU A 143 3.41 -10.60 12.97
CA LEU A 143 2.44 -11.54 12.38
C LEU A 143 2.97 -12.36 11.20
N ALA A 144 4.11 -12.00 10.62
CA ALA A 144 4.78 -12.78 9.59
C ALA A 144 6.31 -12.48 9.56
N PRO A 145 7.11 -13.28 8.86
CA PRO A 145 8.49 -12.91 8.51
C PRO A 145 8.54 -11.63 7.65
N HIS A 146 9.65 -10.91 7.74
CA HIS A 146 9.94 -9.69 6.97
C HIS A 146 11.02 -9.96 5.92
N GLU A 147 10.96 -9.22 4.82
CA GLU A 147 11.91 -9.30 3.71
C GLU A 147 12.92 -8.14 3.70
#